data_AF-A0A1C0S889-F1
#
_entry.id   AF-A0A1C0S889-F1
#
_cell.length_a   1.000
_cell.length_b   1.000
_cell.length_c   1.000
_cell.angle_alpha   90.00
_cell.angle_beta   90.00
_cell.angle_gamma   90.00
#
_symmetry.space_group_name_H-M   'P 1'
#
loop_
_entity.id
_entity.type
_entity.pdbx_description
1 polymer ?
#
loop_
_entity_poly.entity_id
_entity_poly.type
_entity_poly.pdbx_seq_one_letter_code
_entity_poly.pdbx_strand_id
1 'polypeptide(L)'
;MRSLLIPLVVLGLPLAEIAGFVVVGREIGLLMTLLLVLASALVGIILLRVQGFTVIRRMQDAAQAGLDPGREVLGGALLFFAAILLVVPGFVSDVFGLLLFVPFVRDAVAAFLRKRLTIVSAASGANWQAQNDPRHARPSPRVIDLDEGEFSRTDDEDPPRTEDRHQR
;
A
#
# COMPACT_ATOMS: atom_id res chain seq x y z
N MET A 1 -2.57 -26.20 -0.84
CA MET A 1 -3.25 -26.16 -2.17
C MET A 1 -3.49 -24.74 -2.69
N ARG A 2 -3.78 -23.73 -1.85
CA ARG A 2 -4.01 -22.34 -2.30
C ARG A 2 -2.78 -21.62 -2.87
N SER A 3 -1.56 -22.05 -2.52
CA SER A 3 -0.30 -21.42 -2.95
C SER A 3 0.08 -21.68 -4.41
N LEU A 4 -0.55 -22.66 -5.08
CA LEU A 4 -0.27 -22.97 -6.49
C LEU A 4 -1.01 -22.05 -7.48
N LEU A 5 -2.02 -21.30 -7.02
CA LEU A 5 -2.77 -20.40 -7.89
C LEU A 5 -1.93 -19.21 -8.36
N ILE A 6 -1.09 -18.65 -7.49
CA ILE A 6 -0.23 -17.51 -7.82
C ILE A 6 0.76 -17.86 -8.96
N PRO A 7 1.59 -18.92 -8.87
CA PRO A 7 2.50 -19.26 -9.96
C PRO A 7 1.76 -19.65 -11.24
N LEU A 8 0.59 -20.29 -11.14
CA LEU A 8 -0.23 -20.62 -12.31
C LEU A 8 -0.70 -19.37 -13.05
N VAL A 9 -1.18 -18.34 -12.33
CA VAL A 9 -1.60 -17.07 -12.94
C VAL A 9 -0.40 -16.32 -13.52
N VAL A 10 0.72 -16.26 -12.79
CA VAL A 10 1.93 -15.57 -13.24
C VAL A 10 2.50 -16.19 -14.52
N LEU A 11 2.47 -17.52 -14.65
CA LEU A 11 2.94 -18.21 -15.85
C LEU A 11 1.89 -18.25 -16.98
N GLY A 12 0.61 -18.42 -16.61
CA GLY A 12 -0.50 -18.55 -17.54
C GLY A 12 -0.87 -17.24 -18.22
N LEU A 13 -0.71 -16.10 -17.54
CA LEU A 13 -1.06 -14.79 -18.08
C LEU A 13 -0.21 -14.44 -19.33
N PRO A 14 1.14 -14.49 -19.32
CA PRO A 14 1.94 -14.26 -20.53
C PRO A 14 1.62 -15.21 -21.68
N LEU A 15 1.33 -16.49 -21.38
CA LEU A 15 0.91 -17.45 -22.40
C LEU A 15 -0.42 -17.07 -23.04
N ALA A 16 -1.37 -16.62 -22.23
CA ALA A 16 -2.65 -16.11 -22.70
C ALA A 16 -2.47 -14.85 -23.56
N GLU A 17 -1.53 -13.97 -23.22
CA GLU A 17 -1.21 -12.79 -24.05
C GLU A 17 -0.66 -13.19 -25.41
N ILE A 18 0.32 -14.11 -25.45
CA ILE A 18 0.89 -14.61 -26.71
C ILE A 18 -0.21 -15.23 -27.58
N ALA A 19 -1.10 -16.04 -26.98
CA ALA A 19 -2.23 -16.61 -27.70
C ALA A 19 -3.17 -15.52 -28.25
N GLY A 20 -3.48 -14.49 -27.47
CA GLY A 20 -4.26 -13.33 -27.89
C GLY A 20 -3.63 -12.58 -29.06
N PHE A 21 -2.32 -12.32 -29.01
CA PHE A 21 -1.58 -11.70 -30.09
C PHE A 21 -1.64 -12.50 -31.39
N VAL A 22 -1.53 -13.83 -31.31
CA VAL A 22 -1.62 -14.70 -32.48
C VAL A 22 -3.03 -14.68 -33.07
N VAL A 23 -4.07 -14.76 -32.24
CA VAL A 23 -5.47 -14.75 -32.71
C VAL A 23 -5.80 -13.42 -33.37
N VAL A 24 -5.57 -12.30 -32.69
CA VAL A 24 -5.88 -10.97 -33.24
C VAL A 24 -5.00 -10.67 -34.45
N GLY A 25 -3.70 -11.00 -34.40
CA GLY A 25 -2.79 -10.84 -35.53
C GLY A 25 -3.20 -11.64 -36.78
N ARG A 26 -3.88 -12.78 -36.62
CA ARG A 26 -4.45 -13.55 -37.74
C ARG A 26 -5.69 -12.90 -38.34
N GLU A 27 -6.53 -12.30 -37.51
CA GLU A 27 -7.81 -11.68 -37.95
C GLU A 27 -7.61 -10.31 -38.62
N ILE A 28 -6.80 -9.43 -38.03
CA ILE A 28 -6.65 -8.03 -38.49
C ILE A 28 -5.26 -7.70 -39.06
N GLY A 29 -4.32 -8.63 -38.98
CA GLY A 29 -2.95 -8.47 -39.46
C GLY A 29 -1.99 -7.84 -38.45
N LEU A 30 -0.70 -8.12 -38.60
CA LEU A 30 0.36 -7.72 -37.67
C LEU A 30 0.46 -6.20 -37.47
N LEU A 31 0.37 -5.42 -38.55
CA LEU A 31 0.51 -3.96 -38.47
C LEU A 31 -0.59 -3.33 -37.63
N MET A 32 -1.84 -3.76 -37.82
CA MET A 32 -2.98 -3.27 -37.03
C MET A 32 -2.88 -3.69 -35.57
N THR A 33 -2.44 -4.93 -35.31
CA THR A 33 -2.16 -5.39 -33.95
C THR A 33 -1.09 -4.55 -33.25
N LEU A 34 0.00 -4.20 -33.94
CA LEU A 34 1.03 -3.32 -33.40
C LEU A 34 0.50 -1.91 -33.12
N LEU A 35 -0.32 -1.36 -34.01
CA LEU A 35 -0.96 -0.06 -33.78
C LEU A 35 -1.88 -0.08 -32.56
N LEU A 36 -2.68 -1.15 -32.37
CA LEU A 36 -3.51 -1.31 -31.19
C LEU A 36 -2.68 -1.36 -29.91
N VAL A 37 -1.58 -2.10 -29.91
CA VAL A 37 -0.63 -2.18 -28.79
C VAL A 37 -0.03 -0.81 -28.47
N LEU A 38 0.42 -0.07 -29.48
CA LEU A 38 0.96 1.27 -29.27
C LEU A 38 -0.12 2.21 -28.73
N ALA A 39 -1.35 2.12 -29.25
CA ALA A 39 -2.46 2.93 -28.79
C ALA A 39 -2.84 2.62 -27.34
N SER A 40 -2.92 1.35 -26.94
CA SER A 40 -3.21 0.97 -25.56
C SER A 40 -2.13 1.43 -24.60
N ALA A 41 -0.85 1.24 -24.96
CA ALA A 41 0.28 1.73 -24.17
C ALA A 41 0.24 3.25 -24.00
N LEU A 42 -0.06 4.00 -25.07
CA LEU A 42 -0.18 5.46 -25.01
C LEU A 42 -1.31 5.90 -24.09
N VAL A 43 -2.48 5.26 -24.18
CA VAL A 43 -3.61 5.49 -23.27
C VAL A 43 -3.19 5.19 -21.82
N GLY A 44 -2.50 4.09 -21.58
CA GLY A 44 -2.00 3.70 -20.26
C GLY A 44 -1.07 4.75 -19.66
N ILE A 45 -0.12 5.25 -20.45
CA ILE A 45 0.83 6.31 -20.05
C ILE A 45 0.09 7.61 -19.72
N ILE A 46 -0.87 8.02 -20.57
CA ILE A 46 -1.67 9.24 -20.33
C ILE A 46 -2.46 9.09 -19.04
N LEU A 47 -3.12 7.95 -18.83
CA LEU A 47 -3.87 7.66 -17.62
C LEU A 47 -2.97 7.68 -16.38
N LEU A 48 -1.79 7.06 -16.45
CA LEU A 48 -0.81 7.07 -15.36
C LEU A 48 -0.43 8.50 -14.99
N ARG A 49 -0.19 9.36 -15.98
CA ARG A 49 0.14 10.77 -15.77
C ARG A 49 -1.01 11.53 -15.12
N VAL A 50 -2.24 11.41 -15.64
CA VAL A 50 -3.41 12.13 -15.11
C VAL A 50 -3.77 11.68 -13.68
N GLN A 51 -3.69 10.38 -13.44
CA GLN A 51 -4.10 9.80 -12.16
C GLN A 51 -3.06 10.00 -11.07
N GLY A 52 -1.77 9.94 -11.40
CA GLY A 52 -0.69 10.20 -10.44
C GLY A 52 -0.86 11.54 -9.73
N PHE A 53 -1.17 12.62 -10.48
CA PHE A 53 -1.46 13.93 -9.89
C PHE A 53 -2.75 13.97 -9.08
N THR A 54 -3.79 13.25 -9.53
CA THR A 54 -5.11 13.26 -8.88
C THR A 54 -5.08 12.54 -7.52
N VAL A 55 -4.37 11.42 -7.43
CA VAL A 55 -4.25 10.63 -6.18
C VAL A 55 -3.48 11.43 -5.12
N ILE A 56 -2.36 12.06 -5.50
CA ILE A 56 -1.57 12.87 -4.57
C ILE A 56 -2.40 14.03 -4.01
N ARG A 57 -3.14 14.74 -4.86
CA ARG A 57 -4.03 15.85 -4.42
C ARG A 57 -5.10 15.37 -3.45
N ARG A 58 -5.77 14.27 -3.77
CA ARG A 58 -6.80 13.68 -2.89
C ARG A 58 -6.25 13.24 -1.55
N MET A 59 -5.06 12.64 -1.52
CA MET A 59 -4.39 12.28 -0.27
C MET A 59 -4.06 13.52 0.58
N GLN A 60 -3.62 14.62 -0.05
CA GLN A 60 -3.40 15.90 0.63
C GLN A 60 -4.70 16.48 1.19
N ASP A 61 -5.77 16.48 0.40
CA ASP A 61 -7.09 16.99 0.80
C ASP A 61 -7.70 16.16 1.94
N ALA A 62 -7.61 14.83 1.87
CA ALA A 62 -8.10 13.92 2.91
C ALA A 62 -7.32 14.08 4.23
N ALA A 63 -6.00 14.27 4.14
CA ALA A 63 -5.15 14.54 5.31
C ALA A 63 -5.49 15.89 5.96
N GLN A 64 -5.76 16.93 5.16
CA GLN A 64 -6.20 18.24 5.66
C GLN A 64 -7.61 18.20 6.26
N ALA A 65 -8.49 17.36 5.72
CA ALA A 65 -9.87 17.19 6.18
C ALA A 65 -10.03 16.26 7.40
N GLY A 66 -8.94 15.61 7.86
CA GLY A 66 -9.00 14.63 8.95
C GLY A 66 -9.83 13.38 8.61
N LEU A 67 -10.02 13.08 7.32
CA LEU A 67 -10.74 11.90 6.84
C LEU A 67 -9.80 10.70 6.77
N ASP A 68 -10.33 9.49 6.97
CA ASP A 68 -9.55 8.25 6.90
C ASP A 68 -8.98 8.05 5.47
N PRO A 69 -7.65 8.18 5.27
CA PRO A 69 -7.04 8.14 3.95
C PRO A 69 -7.13 6.75 3.30
N GLY A 70 -7.35 5.70 4.09
CA GLY A 70 -7.26 4.31 3.62
C GLY A 70 -8.20 3.99 2.46
N ARG A 71 -9.40 4.61 2.43
CA ARG A 71 -10.38 4.39 1.35
C ARG A 71 -9.93 5.01 0.03
N GLU A 72 -9.36 6.22 0.08
CA GLU A 72 -8.93 6.94 -1.12
C GLU A 72 -7.63 6.36 -1.67
N VAL A 73 -6.72 5.95 -0.78
CA VAL A 73 -5.46 5.30 -1.14
C VAL A 73 -5.69 4.01 -1.90
N LEU A 74 -6.60 3.13 -1.44
CA LEU A 74 -6.87 1.87 -2.14
C LEU A 74 -7.48 2.11 -3.53
N GLY A 75 -8.39 3.07 -3.64
CA GLY A 75 -8.98 3.45 -4.94
C GLY A 75 -7.94 4.01 -5.91
N GLY A 76 -7.04 4.86 -5.42
CA GLY A 76 -5.91 5.38 -6.20
C GLY A 76 -4.91 4.30 -6.61
N ALA A 77 -4.57 3.38 -5.70
CA ALA A 77 -3.66 2.26 -5.96
C ALA A 77 -4.21 1.28 -7.00
N LEU A 78 -5.51 0.96 -6.96
CA LEU A 78 -6.14 0.12 -7.98
C LEU A 78 -6.10 0.79 -9.36
N LEU A 79 -6.30 2.10 -9.42
CA LEU A 79 -6.30 2.85 -10.66
C LEU A 79 -4.88 2.96 -11.24
N PHE A 80 -3.89 3.18 -10.39
CA PHE A 80 -2.47 3.11 -10.74
C PHE A 80 -2.07 1.73 -11.26
N PHE A 81 -2.50 0.66 -10.59
CA PHE A 81 -2.28 -0.71 -11.04
C PHE A 81 -2.96 -0.99 -12.40
N ALA A 82 -4.18 -0.48 -12.60
CA ALA A 82 -4.87 -0.56 -13.89
C ALA A 82 -4.08 0.12 -15.01
N ALA A 83 -3.52 1.29 -14.74
CA ALA A 83 -2.70 2.02 -15.71
C ALA A 83 -1.42 1.25 -16.04
N ILE A 84 -0.71 0.69 -15.05
CA ILE A 84 0.47 -0.16 -15.30
C ILE A 84 0.09 -1.38 -16.15
N LEU A 85 -1.04 -2.00 -15.85
CA LEU A 85 -1.53 -3.16 -16.58
C LEU A 85 -1.83 -2.84 -18.05
N LEU A 86 -2.25 -1.60 -18.34
CA LEU A 86 -2.48 -1.09 -19.71
C LEU A 86 -1.18 -0.66 -20.42
N VAL A 87 -0.13 -0.32 -19.67
CA VAL A 87 1.17 0.06 -20.22
C VAL A 87 1.94 -1.17 -20.69
N VAL A 88 1.81 -2.29 -19.97
CA VAL A 88 2.38 -3.58 -20.39
C VAL A 88 1.45 -4.18 -21.43
N PRO A 89 1.84 -4.20 -22.72
CA PRO A 89 0.89 -4.55 -23.77
C PRO A 89 0.52 -6.02 -23.70
N GLY A 90 -0.76 -6.28 -23.50
CA GLY A 90 -1.33 -7.62 -23.49
C GLY A 90 -2.83 -7.50 -23.69
N PHE A 91 -3.40 -8.15 -24.70
CA PHE A 91 -4.85 -8.10 -24.95
C PHE A 91 -5.70 -8.46 -23.73
N VAL A 92 -5.27 -9.44 -22.94
CA VAL A 92 -5.99 -9.86 -21.74
C VAL A 92 -5.80 -8.82 -20.63
N SER A 93 -4.56 -8.40 -20.41
CA SER A 93 -4.20 -7.35 -19.46
C SER A 93 -4.89 -6.02 -19.76
N ASP A 94 -5.02 -5.64 -21.03
CA ASP A 94 -5.69 -4.44 -21.51
C ASP A 94 -7.18 -4.47 -21.14
N VAL A 95 -7.85 -5.62 -21.33
CA VAL A 95 -9.24 -5.80 -20.91
C VAL A 95 -9.37 -5.62 -19.40
N PHE A 96 -8.49 -6.24 -18.61
CA PHE A 96 -8.53 -6.11 -17.15
C PHE A 96 -8.21 -4.68 -16.68
N GLY A 97 -7.25 -4.00 -17.32
CA GLY A 97 -6.87 -2.63 -17.02
C GLY A 97 -8.02 -1.66 -17.30
N LEU A 98 -8.66 -1.78 -18.47
CA LEU A 98 -9.84 -0.99 -18.82
C LEU A 98 -11.02 -1.30 -17.90
N LEU A 99 -11.23 -2.58 -17.55
CA LEU A 99 -12.31 -2.98 -16.65
C LEU A 99 -12.11 -2.38 -15.24
N LEU A 100 -10.87 -2.32 -14.74
CA LEU A 100 -10.55 -1.74 -13.44
C LEU A 100 -10.68 -0.21 -13.41
N PHE A 101 -10.67 0.44 -14.58
CA PHE A 101 -10.99 1.87 -14.70
C PHE A 101 -12.49 2.16 -14.47
N VAL A 102 -13.37 1.18 -14.70
CA VAL A 102 -14.80 1.33 -14.45
C VAL A 102 -15.05 1.43 -12.94
N PRO A 103 -15.71 2.50 -12.45
CA PRO A 103 -15.85 2.75 -11.01
C PRO A 103 -16.60 1.62 -10.29
N PHE A 104 -17.61 1.03 -10.93
CA PHE A 104 -18.35 -0.10 -10.37
C PHE A 104 -17.47 -1.33 -10.12
N VAL A 105 -16.62 -1.68 -11.09
CA VAL A 105 -15.70 -2.82 -10.98
C VAL A 105 -14.63 -2.52 -9.95
N ARG A 106 -14.05 -1.32 -9.99
CA ARG A 106 -13.05 -0.88 -9.01
C ARG A 106 -13.57 -0.99 -7.59
N ASP A 107 -14.77 -0.48 -7.33
CA ASP A 107 -15.32 -0.46 -5.98
C ASP A 107 -15.65 -1.89 -5.49
N ALA A 108 -16.07 -2.79 -6.39
CA ALA A 108 -16.23 -4.21 -6.09
C ALA A 108 -14.91 -4.90 -5.76
N VAL A 109 -13.86 -4.66 -6.55
CA VAL A 109 -12.50 -5.19 -6.30
C VAL A 109 -11.95 -4.64 -4.98
N ALA A 110 -12.11 -3.34 -4.72
CA ALA A 110 -11.70 -2.70 -3.47
C ALA A 110 -12.45 -3.28 -2.25
N ALA A 111 -13.75 -3.56 -2.37
CA ALA A 111 -14.52 -4.21 -1.32
C ALA A 111 -14.05 -5.66 -1.07
N PHE A 112 -13.69 -6.39 -2.12
CA PHE A 112 -13.15 -7.74 -2.01
C PHE A 112 -11.76 -7.77 -1.37
N LEU A 113 -10.86 -6.87 -1.78
CA LEU A 113 -9.51 -6.75 -1.23
C LEU A 113 -9.56 -6.38 0.27
N ARG A 114 -10.40 -5.43 0.67
CA ARG A 114 -10.55 -5.05 2.10
C ARG A 114 -10.96 -6.20 3.01
N LYS A 115 -11.74 -7.16 2.51
CA LYS A 115 -12.14 -8.35 3.28
C LYS A 115 -11.01 -9.38 3.45
N ARG A 116 -9.97 -9.32 2.61
CA ARG A 116 -8.89 -10.31 2.57
C ARG A 116 -7.54 -9.77 3.03
N LEU A 117 -7.34 -8.47 2.93
CA LEU A 117 -6.16 -7.77 3.42
C LEU A 117 -6.50 -7.27 4.82
N THR A 118 -6.06 -7.99 5.86
CA THR A 118 -5.83 -7.36 7.16
C THR A 118 -4.77 -6.30 6.88
N ILE A 119 -5.18 -5.03 6.84
CA ILE A 119 -4.25 -3.93 6.75
C ILE A 119 -3.42 -4.06 8.03
N VAL A 120 -2.24 -4.68 7.93
CA VAL A 120 -1.16 -4.38 8.86
C VAL A 120 -0.93 -2.92 8.56
N SER A 121 -1.54 -2.05 9.35
CA SER A 121 -1.15 -0.66 9.38
C SER A 121 0.33 -0.71 9.71
N ALA A 122 1.16 -0.61 8.68
CA ALA A 122 2.45 0.02 8.78
C ALA A 122 2.17 1.51 9.09
N ALA A 123 1.48 1.76 10.20
CA ALA A 123 1.57 2.96 10.98
C ALA A 123 2.87 2.84 11.81
N SER A 124 3.97 2.50 11.14
CA SER A 124 5.30 2.83 11.60
C SER A 124 5.48 4.32 11.35
N GLY A 125 5.08 5.13 12.34
CA GLY A 125 5.51 6.52 12.47
C GLY A 125 4.47 7.60 12.18
N ALA A 126 3.31 7.58 12.85
CA ALA A 126 2.50 8.80 13.00
C ALA A 126 1.60 8.72 14.24
N ASN A 127 2.22 8.62 15.41
CA ASN A 127 1.53 8.83 16.68
C ASN A 127 1.33 10.34 16.88
N TRP A 128 0.47 10.97 16.07
CA TRP A 128 0.10 12.39 16.16
C TRP A 128 -1.35 12.57 16.64
N GLN A 129 -1.82 11.70 17.53
CA GLN A 129 -3.17 11.78 18.09
C GLN A 129 -3.16 11.58 19.62
N ALA A 130 -2.39 12.39 20.34
CA ALA A 130 -2.55 12.56 21.78
C ALA A 130 -2.03 13.91 22.27
N GLN A 131 -2.37 14.99 21.56
CA GLN A 131 -2.11 16.33 22.06
C GLN A 131 -3.39 17.15 21.91
N ASN A 132 -4.22 17.13 22.97
CA ASN A 132 -5.17 18.18 23.38
C ASN A 132 -6.28 17.65 24.31
N ASP A 133 -5.96 16.88 25.36
CA ASP A 133 -6.88 16.72 26.50
C ASP A 133 -6.22 17.19 27.81
N PRO A 134 -6.51 18.42 28.28
CA PRO A 134 -5.91 18.96 29.49
C PRO A 134 -6.53 18.46 30.81
N ARG A 135 -7.25 17.33 30.85
CA ARG A 135 -8.00 16.92 32.06
C ARG A 135 -7.64 15.59 32.72
N HIS A 136 -6.57 14.91 32.32
CA HIS A 136 -6.20 13.63 32.95
C HIS A 136 -4.74 13.59 33.43
N ALA A 137 -4.48 14.26 34.56
CA ALA A 137 -3.27 14.05 35.35
C ALA A 137 -3.42 12.79 36.21
N ARG A 138 -3.19 11.61 35.63
CA ARG A 138 -2.78 10.42 36.39
C ARG A 138 -1.39 10.02 35.89
N PRO A 139 -0.38 9.89 36.77
CA PRO A 139 0.96 9.52 36.34
C PRO A 139 0.94 8.06 35.90
N SER A 140 0.86 7.82 34.61
CA SER A 140 1.21 6.52 34.05
C SER A 140 2.71 6.27 34.27
N PRO A 141 3.14 5.03 34.56
CA PRO A 141 4.55 4.72 34.69
C PRO A 141 5.26 5.17 33.41
N ARG A 142 6.23 6.08 33.54
CA ARG A 142 7.05 6.53 32.42
C ARG A 142 7.94 5.35 32.03
N VAL A 143 7.50 4.57 31.05
CA VAL A 143 8.33 3.55 30.41
C VAL A 143 9.30 4.31 29.51
N ILE A 144 10.57 4.32 29.91
CA ILE A 144 11.67 4.87 29.12
C ILE A 144 12.26 3.66 28.39
N ASP A 145 11.99 3.55 27.10
CA ASP A 145 12.69 2.61 26.24
C ASP A 145 14.11 3.13 26.06
N LEU A 146 15.05 2.51 26.75
CA LEU A 146 16.46 2.82 26.67
C LEU A 146 17.06 2.01 25.51
N ASP A 147 17.78 2.69 24.62
CA ASP A 147 18.57 2.03 23.60
C ASP A 147 19.74 1.28 24.26
N GLU A 148 20.23 0.20 23.63
CA GLU A 148 21.29 -0.68 24.18
C GLU A 148 22.59 0.06 24.57
N GLY A 149 22.81 1.28 24.05
CA GLY A 149 23.96 2.13 24.39
C GLY A 149 23.75 3.10 25.56
N GLU A 150 22.52 3.29 26.05
CA GLU A 150 22.21 4.19 27.19
C GLU A 150 22.16 3.43 28.53
N PHE A 151 22.25 2.10 28.50
CA PHE A 151 22.30 1.26 29.70
C PHE A 151 23.73 1.15 30.25
N SER A 152 24.01 1.84 31.37
CA SER A 152 25.24 1.64 32.15
C SER A 152 24.90 0.98 33.49
N ARG A 153 25.45 -0.22 33.72
CA ARG A 153 25.37 -0.89 35.03
C ARG A 153 26.55 -0.41 35.87
N THR A 154 26.30 0.51 36.80
CA THR A 154 27.28 0.90 37.80
C THR A 154 27.33 -0.20 38.86
N ASP A 155 28.31 -1.11 38.75
CA ASP A 155 28.52 -2.21 39.70
C ASP A 155 29.42 -1.81 40.90
N ASP A 156 29.75 -0.53 41.06
CA ASP A 156 30.62 -0.03 42.14
C ASP A 156 29.86 0.95 43.06
N GLU A 157 28.90 0.46 43.85
CA GLU A 157 28.47 1.18 45.05
C GLU A 157 28.21 0.20 46.19
N ASP A 158 29.21 0.08 47.07
CA ASP A 158 29.09 -0.60 48.35
C ASP A 158 27.86 -0.06 49.10
N PRO A 159 26.92 -0.91 49.56
CA PRO A 159 25.75 -0.43 50.26
C PRO A 159 26.17 0.31 51.54
N PRO A 160 25.57 1.46 51.85
CA PRO A 160 25.97 2.26 53.00
C PRO A 160 25.81 1.44 54.28
N ARG A 161 26.92 1.26 55.00
CA ARG A 161 26.96 0.58 56.29
C ARG A 161 26.14 1.41 57.28
N THR A 162 24.97 0.90 57.66
CA THR A 162 24.12 1.53 58.67
C THR A 162 24.85 1.47 60.01
N GLU A 163 25.49 2.57 60.43
CA GLU A 163 26.05 2.71 61.77
C GLU A 163 24.90 2.81 62.77
N ASP A 164 24.78 1.77 63.59
CA ASP A 164 23.75 1.62 64.61
C ASP A 164 24.02 2.60 65.76
N ARG A 165 23.35 3.74 65.74
CA ARG A 165 23.50 4.79 66.76
C ARG A 165 22.65 4.44 68.00
N HIS A 166 23.16 3.53 68.82
CA HIS A 166 22.75 3.43 70.22
C HIS A 166 23.25 4.66 70.99
N GLN A 167 22.35 5.58 71.32
CA GLN A 167 22.54 6.56 72.40
C GLN A 167 21.32 6.51 73.34
N ARG A 168 21.55 5.95 74.52
CA ARG A 168 20.88 6.30 75.78
C ARG A 168 21.93 6.89 76.70
#